data_AF-A0A7J8BB57-F1
#
_entry.id   AF-A0A7J8BB57-F1
#
_cell.length_a   1.000
_cell.length_b   1.000
_cell.length_c   1.000
_cell.angle_alpha   90.00
_cell.angle_beta   90.00
_cell.angle_gamma   90.00
#
_symmetry.space_group_name_H-M   'P 1'
#
loop_
_entity.id
_entity.type
_entity.pdbx_description
1 polymer ?
#
loop_
_entity_poly.entity_id
_entity_poly.type
_entity_poly.pdbx_seq_one_letter_code
_entity_poly.pdbx_strand_id
1 'polypeptide(L)'
;MAAVAAKPDSQRVGFVGFVGAGRMAEAIAQGLIRAGKVEAQHVLASAPTDRNLCHFRLLPPNARVLRVSPNLPCVVQEGAMVMARGRHAGNSEAELLQTLLEACGQCEEVPEAHVDIHTGLSGSGVAFVCMFSEALAEGAIKMGMPSGLAHRLAAQTLLGTAKMLLQKGQHPAQLRTDTCTPGGTTIHGLHVLEQGGLRAATMSAVEAATCRAKELSRK
;
A
#
# COMPACT_ATOMS: atom_id res chain seq x y z
N MET A 1 27.90 -13.31 26.81
CA MET A 1 26.48 -13.02 27.11
C MET A 1 26.23 -11.56 26.77
N ALA A 2 25.73 -11.28 25.56
CA ALA A 2 25.29 -9.93 25.19
C ALA A 2 23.84 -9.77 25.66
N ALA A 3 23.60 -8.78 26.51
CA ALA A 3 22.27 -8.44 26.98
C ALA A 3 21.40 -8.03 25.79
N VAL A 4 20.30 -8.77 25.58
CA VAL A 4 19.22 -8.35 24.69
C VAL A 4 18.59 -7.12 25.33
N ALA A 5 18.86 -5.94 24.77
CA ALA A 5 18.19 -4.72 25.16
C ALA A 5 16.67 -4.92 24.98
N ALA A 6 15.93 -4.76 26.06
CA ALA A 6 14.47 -4.77 26.03
C ALA A 6 14.01 -3.70 25.02
N LYS A 7 13.18 -4.09 24.05
CA LYS A 7 12.47 -3.13 23.18
C LYS A 7 11.73 -2.15 24.09
N PRO A 8 11.79 -0.83 23.83
CA PRO A 8 11.08 0.15 24.64
C PRO A 8 9.59 -0.21 24.64
N ASP A 9 9.01 -0.10 25.82
CA ASP A 9 7.59 -0.30 26.09
C ASP A 9 6.77 0.36 24.99
N SER A 10 5.91 -0.41 24.32
CA SER A 10 5.14 0.10 23.19
C SER A 10 4.25 1.23 23.69
N GLN A 11 4.61 2.48 23.39
CA GLN A 11 3.84 3.65 23.77
C GLN A 11 2.40 3.46 23.26
N ARG A 12 1.48 3.18 24.20
CA ARG A 12 0.04 3.22 23.92
C ARG A 12 -0.33 4.67 23.64
N VAL A 13 -0.91 4.91 22.47
CA VAL A 13 -1.33 6.25 22.09
C VAL A 13 -2.70 6.53 22.70
N GLY A 14 -2.83 7.69 23.35
CA GLY A 14 -4.03 8.05 24.10
C GLY A 14 -5.28 8.13 23.23
N PHE A 15 -5.24 8.87 22.11
CA PHE A 15 -6.35 8.94 21.15
C PHE A 15 -5.80 9.01 19.72
N VAL A 16 -6.45 8.31 18.78
CA VAL A 16 -6.17 8.39 17.34
C VAL A 16 -7.44 8.83 16.61
N GLY A 17 -7.33 9.93 15.85
CA GLY A 17 -8.43 10.48 15.06
C GLY A 17 -8.25 10.23 13.57
N PHE A 18 -9.29 9.70 12.93
CA PHE A 18 -9.39 9.51 11.48
C PHE A 18 -10.30 10.57 10.87
N VAL A 19 -9.82 11.22 9.80
CA VAL A 19 -10.67 12.03 8.93
C VAL A 19 -11.02 11.17 7.72
N GLY A 20 -12.25 10.69 7.70
CA GLY A 20 -12.73 9.54 6.92
C GLY A 20 -13.21 8.42 7.86
N ALA A 21 -14.35 7.80 7.57
CA ALA A 21 -14.84 6.58 8.23
C ALA A 21 -15.26 5.52 7.20
N GLY A 22 -14.66 5.58 6.01
CA GLY A 22 -14.83 4.54 5.00
C GLY A 22 -14.03 3.28 5.36
N ARG A 23 -14.12 2.26 4.51
CA ARG A 23 -13.46 0.96 4.70
C ARG A 23 -11.96 1.05 4.98
N MET A 24 -11.30 2.10 4.49
CA MET A 24 -9.88 2.35 4.66
C MET A 24 -9.50 2.88 6.05
N ALA A 25 -10.27 3.83 6.59
CA ALA A 25 -10.10 4.29 7.97
C ALA A 25 -10.42 3.17 8.96
N GLU A 26 -11.47 2.38 8.67
CA GLU A 26 -11.81 1.18 9.43
C GLU A 26 -10.67 0.15 9.40
N ALA A 27 -10.09 -0.12 8.23
CA ALA A 27 -8.97 -1.06 8.09
C ALA A 27 -7.77 -0.67 8.96
N ILE A 28 -7.37 0.61 8.92
CA ILE A 28 -6.25 1.09 9.74
C ILE A 28 -6.61 1.01 11.23
N ALA A 29 -7.79 1.49 11.62
CA ALA A 29 -8.24 1.39 13.00
C ALA A 29 -8.23 -0.05 13.53
N GLN A 30 -8.74 -1.01 12.75
CA GLN A 30 -8.72 -2.43 13.09
C GLN A 30 -7.29 -2.97 13.21
N GLY A 31 -6.39 -2.59 12.30
CA GLY A 31 -4.97 -2.95 12.37
C GLY A 31 -4.31 -2.46 13.66
N LEU A 32 -4.55 -1.20 14.04
CA LEU A 32 -4.03 -0.61 15.29
C LEU A 32 -4.55 -1.32 16.55
N ILE A 33 -5.85 -1.64 16.57
CA ILE A 33 -6.48 -2.34 17.70
C ILE A 33 -5.95 -3.77 17.83
N ARG A 34 -5.88 -4.52 16.73
CA ARG A 34 -5.36 -5.90 16.72
C ARG A 34 -3.89 -5.98 17.14
N ALA A 35 -3.10 -4.98 16.77
CA ALA A 35 -1.70 -4.87 17.18
C ALA A 35 -1.50 -4.35 18.61
N GLY A 36 -2.57 -4.05 19.35
CA GLY A 36 -2.50 -3.54 20.73
C GLY A 36 -1.92 -2.14 20.87
N LYS A 37 -1.84 -1.38 19.77
CA LYS A 37 -1.26 -0.02 19.74
C LYS A 37 -2.23 1.03 20.28
N VAL A 38 -3.53 0.80 20.12
CA VAL A 38 -4.63 1.68 20.53
C VAL A 38 -5.81 0.83 21.00
N GLU A 39 -6.50 1.22 22.06
CA GLU A 39 -7.74 0.57 22.50
C GLU A 39 -8.92 1.03 21.63
N ALA A 40 -9.90 0.17 21.38
CA ALA A 40 -11.04 0.51 20.50
C ALA A 40 -11.77 1.80 20.94
N GLN A 41 -11.87 2.04 22.25
CA GLN A 41 -12.48 3.24 22.85
C GLN A 41 -11.69 4.54 22.60
N HIS A 42 -10.43 4.42 22.18
CA HIS A 42 -9.52 5.53 21.90
C HIS A 42 -9.40 5.85 20.40
N VAL A 43 -10.23 5.22 19.56
CA VAL A 43 -10.31 5.50 18.13
C VAL A 43 -11.50 6.41 17.84
N LEU A 44 -11.24 7.52 17.16
CA LEU A 44 -12.24 8.49 16.70
C LEU A 44 -12.23 8.56 15.18
N ALA A 45 -13.38 8.69 14.51
CA ALA A 45 -13.47 8.81 13.04
C ALA A 45 -14.56 9.79 12.57
N SER A 46 -14.42 10.39 11.38
CA SER A 46 -15.34 11.40 10.78
C SER A 46 -15.58 11.14 9.28
N ALA A 47 -16.70 11.47 8.59
CA ALA A 47 -16.99 11.00 7.20
C ALA A 47 -17.80 11.99 6.28
N PRO A 48 -17.84 11.82 4.92
CA PRO A 48 -17.95 12.94 3.95
C PRO A 48 -19.30 13.29 3.27
N THR A 49 -20.50 12.95 3.73
CA THR A 49 -21.70 13.58 3.11
C THR A 49 -21.67 15.11 3.38
N ASP A 50 -21.41 15.90 2.32
CA ASP A 50 -21.01 17.33 2.17
C ASP A 50 -19.89 17.94 3.07
N ARG A 51 -19.36 17.18 4.03
CA ARG A 51 -18.90 17.74 5.32
C ARG A 51 -17.41 18.09 5.49
N ASN A 52 -16.51 17.56 4.68
CA ASN A 52 -15.09 17.45 5.09
C ASN A 52 -14.19 18.67 4.82
N LEU A 53 -14.64 19.66 4.02
CA LEU A 53 -13.82 20.82 3.61
C LEU A 53 -13.73 21.95 4.68
N CYS A 54 -14.73 22.09 5.56
CA CYS A 54 -14.75 23.18 6.56
C CYS A 54 -13.90 22.90 7.82
N HIS A 55 -13.59 21.64 8.12
CA HIS A 55 -12.95 21.24 9.38
C HIS A 55 -11.45 21.60 9.45
N PHE A 56 -10.75 21.65 8.31
CA PHE A 56 -9.35 22.12 8.26
C PHE A 56 -9.22 23.66 8.32
N ARG A 57 -10.30 24.40 8.01
CA ARG A 57 -10.31 25.88 8.14
C ARG A 57 -10.52 26.37 9.58
N LEU A 58 -10.99 25.48 10.47
CA LEU A 58 -11.16 25.75 11.90
C LEU A 58 -9.97 25.31 12.76
N LEU A 59 -9.02 24.57 12.17
CA LEU A 59 -7.81 24.21 12.87
C LEU A 59 -7.02 25.48 13.17
N PRO A 60 -6.53 25.67 14.42
CA PRO A 60 -5.72 26.82 14.75
C PRO A 60 -4.53 26.88 13.78
N PRO A 61 -4.02 28.08 13.45
CA PRO A 61 -2.95 28.25 12.49
C PRO A 61 -1.76 27.30 12.74
N ASN A 62 -1.49 26.98 14.00
CA ASN A 62 -0.36 26.16 14.45
C ASN A 62 -0.67 24.65 14.53
N ALA A 63 -1.79 24.20 13.97
CA ALA A 63 -2.16 22.79 13.98
C ALA A 63 -1.12 21.93 13.26
N ARG A 64 -0.74 20.84 13.92
CA ARG A 64 0.18 19.83 13.40
C ARG A 64 -0.64 18.82 12.61
N VAL A 65 -0.44 18.81 11.30
CA VAL A 65 -1.22 17.99 10.37
C VAL A 65 -0.28 17.04 9.63
N LEU A 66 -0.68 15.77 9.56
CA LEU A 66 -0.03 14.75 8.75
C LEU A 66 -1.09 14.21 7.79
N ARG A 67 -0.78 14.20 6.49
CA ARG A 67 -1.61 13.53 5.47
C ARG A 67 -1.12 12.09 5.37
N VAL A 68 -2.03 11.13 5.43
CA VAL A 68 -1.74 9.72 5.18
C VAL A 68 -2.52 9.28 3.95
N SER A 69 -1.87 8.56 3.05
CA SER A 69 -2.50 7.89 1.92
C SER A 69 -2.18 6.41 2.01
N PRO A 70 -3.14 5.58 2.45
CA PRO A 70 -2.98 4.14 2.54
C PRO A 70 -3.64 3.43 1.34
N ASN A 71 -3.53 2.10 1.29
CA ASN A 71 -4.23 1.27 0.30
C ASN A 71 -4.98 0.10 0.96
N LEU A 72 -5.76 -0.63 0.15
CA LEU A 72 -6.64 -1.68 0.66
C LEU A 72 -5.93 -2.81 1.44
N PRO A 73 -4.73 -3.29 1.05
CA PRO A 73 -3.96 -4.30 1.78
C PRO A 73 -3.69 -4.01 3.27
N CYS A 74 -3.92 -2.80 3.78
CA CYS A 74 -3.92 -2.53 5.23
C CYS A 74 -4.84 -3.47 6.01
N VAL A 75 -5.95 -3.96 5.41
CA VAL A 75 -6.89 -4.91 6.05
C VAL A 75 -6.24 -6.25 6.41
N VAL A 76 -5.14 -6.60 5.75
CA VAL A 76 -4.34 -7.81 6.00
C VAL A 76 -2.92 -7.48 6.46
N GLN A 77 -2.69 -6.26 6.97
CA GLN A 77 -1.40 -5.78 7.50
C GLN A 77 -0.25 -5.76 6.48
N GLU A 78 -0.57 -5.75 5.20
CA GLU A 78 0.41 -5.68 4.09
C GLU A 78 0.20 -4.39 3.27
N GLY A 79 -0.25 -3.33 3.93
CA GLY A 79 -0.48 -2.02 3.34
C GLY A 79 0.81 -1.40 2.80
N ALA A 80 0.70 -0.72 1.66
CA ALA A 80 1.68 0.26 1.22
C ALA A 80 1.07 1.64 1.47
N MET A 81 1.71 2.43 2.31
CA MET A 81 1.20 3.72 2.75
C MET A 81 2.28 4.78 2.57
N VAL A 82 1.84 6.02 2.35
CA VAL A 82 2.73 7.18 2.43
C VAL A 82 2.15 8.21 3.37
N MET A 83 3.04 8.96 4.05
CA MET A 83 2.68 10.11 4.85
C MET A 83 3.41 11.37 4.38
N ALA A 84 2.74 12.52 4.45
CA ALA A 84 3.30 13.81 4.13
C ALA A 84 3.03 14.81 5.26
N ARG A 85 4.04 15.62 5.62
CA ARG A 85 3.95 16.58 6.71
C ARG A 85 3.34 17.90 6.27
N GLY A 86 2.41 18.40 7.09
CA GLY A 86 2.01 19.79 7.08
C GLY A 86 3.05 20.67 7.79
N ARG A 87 2.97 21.98 7.54
CA ARG A 87 3.98 22.98 7.95
C ARG A 87 4.39 23.00 9.43
N HIS A 88 3.52 22.54 10.33
CA HIS A 88 3.77 22.57 11.79
C HIS A 88 3.99 21.18 12.40
N ALA A 89 3.91 20.10 11.63
CA ALA A 89 4.20 18.76 12.13
C ALA A 89 5.72 18.55 12.21
N GLY A 90 6.21 18.24 13.40
CA GLY A 90 7.61 17.94 13.68
C GLY A 90 7.91 16.44 13.62
N ASN A 91 9.16 16.09 13.93
CA ASN A 91 9.62 14.69 13.90
C ASN A 91 8.84 13.81 14.89
N SER A 92 8.50 14.33 16.07
CA SER A 92 7.76 13.59 17.09
C SER A 92 6.41 13.08 16.60
N GLU A 93 5.66 13.89 15.85
CA GLU A 93 4.36 13.46 15.34
C GLU A 93 4.50 12.46 14.19
N ALA A 94 5.50 12.66 13.33
CA ALA A 94 5.75 11.77 12.20
C ALA A 94 6.24 10.39 12.66
N GLU A 95 7.19 10.33 13.61
CA GLU A 95 7.68 9.09 14.20
C GLU A 95 6.58 8.34 14.94
N LEU A 96 5.73 9.06 15.68
CA LEU A 96 4.57 8.48 16.35
C LEU A 96 3.60 7.86 15.34
N LEU A 97 3.26 8.60 14.29
CA LEU A 97 2.33 8.13 13.26
C LEU A 97 2.92 6.96 12.47
N GLN A 98 4.21 7.00 12.14
CA GLN A 98 4.90 5.89 11.49
C GLN A 98 4.85 4.63 12.36
N THR A 99 5.18 4.75 13.65
CA THR A 99 5.12 3.64 14.62
C THR A 99 3.71 3.04 14.74
N LEU A 100 2.68 3.86 14.62
CA LEU A 100 1.29 3.40 14.58
C LEU A 100 1.01 2.64 13.27
N LEU A 101 1.33 3.25 12.13
CA LEU A 101 1.00 2.71 10.81
C LEU A 101 1.77 1.43 10.47
N GLU A 102 2.94 1.18 11.08
CA GLU A 102 3.67 -0.09 10.96
C GLU A 102 2.80 -1.33 11.29
N ALA A 103 1.77 -1.18 12.13
CA ALA A 103 0.83 -2.27 12.42
C ALA A 103 -0.06 -2.66 11.22
N CYS A 104 -0.13 -1.81 10.20
CA CYS A 104 -0.98 -1.96 9.01
C CYS A 104 -0.17 -2.24 7.73
N GLY A 105 1.17 -2.22 7.80
CA GLY A 105 2.06 -2.43 6.66
C GLY A 105 3.22 -1.43 6.64
N GLN A 106 3.78 -1.19 5.45
CA GLN A 106 4.89 -0.25 5.25
C GLN A 106 4.36 1.17 5.07
N CYS A 107 4.95 2.13 5.81
CA CYS A 107 4.64 3.55 5.68
C CYS A 107 5.92 4.38 5.50
N GLU A 108 5.98 5.11 4.39
CA GLU A 108 7.11 5.98 4.04
C GLU A 108 6.73 7.46 4.13
N GLU A 109 7.64 8.29 4.64
CA GLU A 109 7.48 9.74 4.56
C GLU A 109 7.87 10.23 3.17
N VAL A 110 7.00 11.01 2.54
CA VAL A 110 7.20 11.54 1.18
C VAL A 110 6.83 13.01 1.08
N PRO A 111 7.37 13.74 0.09
CA PRO A 111 6.84 15.03 -0.32
C PRO A 111 5.35 14.95 -0.68
N GLU A 112 4.58 15.99 -0.36
CA GLU A 112 3.14 16.09 -0.69
C GLU A 112 2.86 15.81 -2.18
N ALA A 113 3.75 16.25 -3.06
CA ALA A 113 3.67 16.03 -4.51
C ALA A 113 3.69 14.55 -4.93
N HIS A 114 4.21 13.66 -4.08
CA HIS A 114 4.26 12.22 -4.35
C HIS A 114 3.00 11.47 -3.90
N VAL A 115 2.08 12.11 -3.15
CA VAL A 115 0.87 11.43 -2.66
C VAL A 115 -0.08 11.03 -3.80
N ASP A 116 -0.23 11.89 -4.82
CA ASP A 116 -1.02 11.55 -6.01
C ASP A 116 -0.34 10.44 -6.85
N ILE A 117 1.00 10.42 -6.87
CA ILE A 117 1.78 9.33 -7.53
C ILE A 117 1.54 8.01 -6.80
N HIS A 118 1.59 8.02 -5.46
CA HIS A 118 1.27 6.85 -4.64
C HIS A 118 -0.15 6.35 -4.88
N THR A 119 -1.11 7.27 -5.07
CA THR A 119 -2.50 6.92 -5.38
C THR A 119 -2.62 6.20 -6.73
N GLY A 120 -1.91 6.67 -7.75
CA GLY A 120 -1.85 6.01 -9.06
C GLY A 120 -1.08 4.70 -9.05
N LEU A 121 -0.04 4.60 -8.21
CA LEU A 121 0.81 3.41 -8.09
C LEU A 121 0.19 2.34 -7.19
N SER A 122 0.12 2.58 -5.88
CA SER A 122 -0.21 1.55 -4.89
C SER A 122 -1.69 1.54 -4.48
N GLY A 123 -2.35 2.70 -4.53
CA GLY A 123 -3.79 2.81 -4.29
C GLY A 123 -4.57 2.08 -5.38
N SER A 124 -4.36 2.52 -6.63
CA SER A 124 -4.95 1.89 -7.82
C SER A 124 -4.31 0.55 -8.17
N GLY A 125 -3.03 0.36 -7.79
CA GLY A 125 -2.25 -0.85 -8.07
C GLY A 125 -2.87 -2.14 -7.56
N VAL A 126 -3.66 -2.09 -6.49
CA VAL A 126 -4.40 -3.27 -5.99
C VAL A 126 -5.26 -3.86 -7.11
N ALA A 127 -6.00 -3.03 -7.84
CA ALA A 127 -6.83 -3.48 -8.96
C ALA A 127 -6.00 -4.00 -10.13
N PHE A 128 -4.85 -3.36 -10.42
CA PHE A 128 -3.94 -3.80 -11.48
C PHE A 128 -3.37 -5.19 -11.17
N VAL A 129 -3.00 -5.45 -9.91
CA VAL A 129 -2.51 -6.74 -9.45
C VAL A 129 -3.62 -7.80 -9.46
N CYS A 130 -4.86 -7.44 -9.08
CA CYS A 130 -6.01 -8.35 -9.20
C CYS A 130 -6.23 -8.78 -10.66
N MET A 131 -6.24 -7.83 -11.60
CA MET A 131 -6.37 -8.12 -13.03
C MET A 131 -5.24 -9.02 -13.55
N PHE A 132 -4.00 -8.75 -13.13
CA PHE A 132 -2.87 -9.59 -13.51
C PHE A 132 -2.96 -11.01 -12.92
N SER A 133 -3.42 -11.13 -11.67
CA SER A 133 -3.67 -12.43 -11.02
C SER A 133 -4.75 -13.24 -11.76
N GLU A 134 -5.83 -12.58 -12.16
CA GLU A 134 -6.92 -13.16 -12.95
C GLU A 134 -6.41 -13.65 -14.31
N ALA A 135 -5.66 -12.83 -15.04
CA ALA A 135 -5.08 -13.20 -16.33
C ALA A 135 -4.13 -14.41 -16.23
N LEU A 136 -3.31 -14.50 -15.17
CA LEU A 136 -2.46 -15.66 -14.90
C LEU A 136 -3.30 -16.93 -14.67
N ALA A 137 -4.35 -16.82 -13.86
CA ALA A 137 -5.23 -17.94 -13.56
C ALA A 137 -5.98 -18.41 -14.82
N GLU A 138 -6.53 -17.49 -15.62
CA GLU A 138 -7.19 -17.80 -16.89
C GLU A 138 -6.25 -18.48 -17.88
N GLY A 139 -4.99 -18.03 -17.95
CA GLY A 139 -3.94 -18.68 -18.73
C GLY A 139 -3.73 -20.14 -18.31
N ALA A 140 -3.68 -20.43 -17.00
CA ALA A 140 -3.53 -21.80 -16.50
C ALA A 140 -4.79 -22.65 -16.74
N ILE A 141 -5.99 -22.07 -16.61
CA ILE A 141 -7.27 -22.73 -16.91
C ILE A 141 -7.34 -23.13 -18.38
N LYS A 142 -6.93 -22.23 -19.28
CA LYS A 142 -6.84 -22.51 -20.72
C LYS A 142 -5.94 -23.72 -21.03
N MET A 143 -4.92 -23.96 -20.19
CA MET A 143 -4.03 -25.12 -20.30
C MET A 143 -4.55 -26.38 -19.58
N GLY A 144 -5.79 -26.34 -19.06
CA GLY A 144 -6.47 -27.50 -18.45
C GLY A 144 -6.44 -27.55 -16.93
N MET A 145 -5.95 -26.50 -16.24
CA MET A 145 -5.95 -26.48 -14.77
C MET A 145 -7.35 -26.20 -14.20
N PRO A 146 -7.79 -26.88 -13.12
CA PRO A 146 -9.03 -26.53 -12.44
C PRO A 146 -9.00 -25.09 -11.90
N SER A 147 -10.07 -24.32 -12.14
CA SER A 147 -10.16 -22.89 -11.79
C SER A 147 -9.76 -22.57 -10.35
N GLY A 148 -10.31 -23.29 -9.37
CA GLY A 148 -10.00 -23.04 -7.96
C GLY A 148 -8.51 -23.24 -7.62
N LEU A 149 -7.82 -24.16 -8.30
CA LEU A 149 -6.37 -24.35 -8.13
C LEU A 149 -5.59 -23.22 -8.82
N ALA A 150 -5.98 -22.84 -10.03
CA ALA A 150 -5.34 -21.79 -10.81
C ALA A 150 -5.33 -20.44 -10.07
N HIS A 151 -6.47 -20.00 -9.54
CA HIS A 151 -6.54 -18.75 -8.78
C HIS A 151 -5.68 -18.77 -7.51
N ARG A 152 -5.68 -19.89 -6.76
CA ARG A 152 -4.84 -20.01 -5.55
C ARG A 152 -3.35 -19.97 -5.88
N LEU A 153 -2.91 -20.68 -6.92
CA LEU A 153 -1.52 -20.68 -7.33
C LEU A 153 -1.09 -19.32 -7.88
N ALA A 154 -1.94 -18.65 -8.67
CA ALA A 154 -1.66 -17.30 -9.15
C ALA A 154 -1.48 -16.30 -7.99
N ALA A 155 -2.39 -16.31 -7.01
CA ALA A 155 -2.27 -15.46 -5.82
C ALA A 155 -0.99 -15.77 -5.01
N GLN A 156 -0.66 -17.05 -4.83
CA GLN A 156 0.55 -17.47 -4.11
C GLN A 156 1.83 -17.09 -4.86
N THR A 157 1.85 -17.17 -6.19
CA THR A 157 2.96 -16.72 -7.04
C THR A 157 3.20 -15.22 -6.89
N LEU A 158 2.13 -14.42 -6.83
CA LEU A 158 2.24 -12.98 -6.60
C LEU A 158 2.78 -12.68 -5.19
N LEU A 159 2.23 -13.31 -4.15
CA LEU A 159 2.70 -13.14 -2.77
C LEU A 159 4.18 -13.50 -2.61
N GLY A 160 4.60 -14.66 -3.14
CA GLY A 160 5.98 -15.11 -3.07
C GLY A 160 6.93 -14.17 -3.79
N THR A 161 6.59 -13.77 -5.02
CA THR A 161 7.39 -12.82 -5.81
C THR A 161 7.51 -11.47 -5.10
N ALA A 162 6.40 -10.94 -4.56
CA ALA A 162 6.41 -9.69 -3.82
C ALA A 162 7.34 -9.77 -2.60
N LYS A 163 7.28 -10.86 -1.82
CA LYS A 163 8.18 -11.07 -0.68
C LYS A 163 9.66 -11.10 -1.09
N MET A 164 9.99 -11.70 -2.24
CA MET A 164 11.36 -11.70 -2.76
C MET A 164 11.81 -10.30 -3.15
N LEU A 165 10.96 -9.51 -3.81
CA LEU A 165 11.26 -8.14 -4.22
C LEU A 165 11.43 -7.18 -3.04
N LEU A 166 10.75 -7.44 -1.92
CA LEU A 166 10.89 -6.63 -0.69
C LEU A 166 12.18 -6.94 0.10
N GLN A 167 12.95 -7.96 -0.29
CA GLN A 167 14.26 -8.22 0.33
C GLN A 167 15.30 -7.21 -0.17
N LYS A 168 16.13 -6.70 0.75
CA LYS A 168 17.15 -5.69 0.45
C LYS A 168 18.12 -6.19 -0.64
N GLY A 169 18.34 -5.38 -1.67
CA GLY A 169 19.29 -5.65 -2.75
C GLY A 169 18.73 -6.48 -3.92
N GLN A 170 17.46 -6.91 -3.86
CA GLN A 170 16.81 -7.60 -4.97
C GLN A 170 16.30 -6.60 -6.01
N HIS A 171 16.82 -6.69 -7.23
CA HIS A 171 16.33 -5.91 -8.37
C HIS A 171 15.40 -6.78 -9.23
N PRO A 172 14.22 -6.29 -9.69
CA PRO A 172 13.28 -7.10 -10.48
C PRO A 172 13.88 -7.73 -11.73
N ALA A 173 14.82 -7.04 -12.39
CA ALA A 173 15.51 -7.59 -13.55
C ALA A 173 16.43 -8.77 -13.19
N GLN A 174 17.04 -8.76 -12.00
CA GLN A 174 17.88 -9.85 -11.51
C GLN A 174 17.01 -11.07 -11.19
N LEU A 175 15.95 -10.88 -10.41
CA LEU A 175 15.02 -11.97 -10.05
C LEU A 175 14.42 -12.65 -11.29
N ARG A 176 14.11 -11.85 -12.32
CA ARG A 176 13.65 -12.37 -13.62
C ARG A 176 14.73 -13.22 -14.30
N THR A 177 15.99 -12.79 -14.31
CA THR A 177 17.12 -13.56 -14.84
C THR A 177 17.30 -14.86 -14.06
N ASP A 178 17.27 -14.81 -12.73
CA ASP A 178 17.49 -15.97 -11.87
C ASP A 178 16.42 -17.07 -12.06
N THR A 179 15.20 -16.68 -12.45
CA THR A 179 14.08 -17.59 -12.74
C THR A 179 14.09 -18.10 -14.20
N CYS A 180 14.99 -17.58 -15.04
CA CYS A 180 15.00 -17.83 -16.47
C CYS A 180 16.14 -18.77 -16.87
N THR A 181 15.82 -20.03 -17.15
CA THR A 181 16.79 -20.95 -17.74
C THR A 181 16.88 -20.78 -19.27
N PRO A 182 18.07 -20.95 -19.89
CA PRO A 182 18.20 -20.91 -21.35
C PRO A 182 17.25 -21.89 -22.03
N GLY A 183 16.42 -21.39 -22.96
CA GLY A 183 15.41 -22.20 -23.68
C GLY A 183 14.26 -22.73 -22.81
N GLY A 184 14.16 -22.31 -21.55
CA GLY A 184 13.12 -22.77 -20.62
C GLY A 184 11.75 -22.15 -20.84
N THR A 185 10.76 -22.61 -20.10
CA THR A 185 9.37 -22.11 -20.19
C THR A 185 9.26 -20.61 -19.89
N THR A 186 10.04 -20.11 -18.93
CA THR A 186 10.03 -18.69 -18.52
C THR A 186 10.36 -17.75 -19.68
N ILE A 187 11.38 -18.03 -20.50
CA ILE A 187 11.77 -17.11 -21.58
C ILE A 187 10.71 -17.06 -22.69
N HIS A 188 10.05 -18.17 -22.99
CA HIS A 188 8.94 -18.20 -23.94
C HIS A 188 7.75 -17.39 -23.44
N GLY A 189 7.40 -17.51 -22.15
CA GLY A 189 6.36 -16.69 -21.54
C GLY A 189 6.69 -15.19 -21.55
N LEU A 190 7.91 -14.83 -21.15
CA LEU A 190 8.39 -13.45 -21.17
C LEU A 190 8.37 -12.86 -22.58
N HIS A 191 8.74 -13.62 -23.61
CA HIS A 191 8.69 -13.16 -24.99
C HIS A 191 7.28 -12.75 -25.41
N VAL A 192 6.26 -13.54 -25.07
CA VAL A 192 4.85 -13.22 -25.37
C VAL A 192 4.38 -12.00 -24.57
N LEU A 193 4.78 -11.86 -23.30
CA LEU A 193 4.44 -10.67 -22.50
C LEU A 193 5.07 -9.38 -23.06
N GLU A 194 6.29 -9.45 -23.59
CA GLU A 194 6.95 -8.31 -24.24
C GLU A 194 6.28 -7.98 -25.58
N GLN A 195 5.88 -8.98 -26.38
CA GLN A 195 5.07 -8.76 -27.59
C GLN A 195 3.72 -8.08 -27.28
N GLY A 196 3.10 -8.44 -26.15
CA GLY A 196 1.88 -7.81 -25.66
C GLY A 196 2.09 -6.41 -25.06
N GLY A 197 3.32 -5.91 -24.97
CA GLY A 197 3.62 -4.57 -24.48
C GLY A 197 3.34 -4.38 -22.98
N LEU A 198 3.48 -5.43 -22.16
CA LEU A 198 3.13 -5.42 -20.73
C LEU A 198 3.70 -4.19 -19.98
N ARG A 199 4.98 -3.87 -20.22
CA ARG A 199 5.65 -2.74 -19.56
C ARG A 199 5.02 -1.40 -19.94
N ALA A 200 4.79 -1.20 -21.23
CA ALA A 200 4.18 0.02 -21.74
C ALA A 200 2.77 0.22 -21.15
N ALA A 201 1.94 -0.83 -21.21
CA ALA A 201 0.59 -0.79 -20.66
C ALA A 201 0.58 -0.47 -19.15
N THR A 202 1.46 -1.12 -18.39
CA THR A 202 1.55 -0.92 -16.93
C THR A 202 2.02 0.50 -16.58
N MET A 203 3.04 1.02 -17.27
CA MET A 203 3.52 2.40 -17.08
C MET A 203 2.43 3.42 -17.37
N SER A 204 1.72 3.27 -18.51
CA SER A 204 0.62 4.15 -18.88
C SER A 204 -0.56 4.08 -17.91
N ALA A 205 -0.84 2.91 -17.32
CA ALA A 205 -1.88 2.78 -16.30
C ALA A 205 -1.57 3.59 -15.04
N VAL A 206 -0.32 3.52 -14.55
CA VAL A 206 0.13 4.31 -13.38
C VAL A 206 0.10 5.80 -13.69
N GLU A 207 0.55 6.21 -14.88
CA GLU A 207 0.50 7.60 -15.33
C GLU A 207 -0.95 8.12 -15.38
N ALA A 208 -1.85 7.40 -16.05
CA ALA A 208 -3.25 7.80 -16.18
C ALA A 208 -3.94 7.91 -14.82
N ALA A 209 -3.72 6.94 -13.92
CA ALA A 209 -4.28 6.98 -12.57
C ALA A 209 -3.71 8.14 -11.73
N THR A 210 -2.41 8.43 -11.87
CA THR A 210 -1.76 9.57 -11.20
C THR A 210 -2.32 10.91 -11.71
N CYS A 211 -2.46 11.07 -13.03
CA CYS A 211 -3.05 12.26 -13.62
C CYS A 211 -4.48 12.47 -13.14
N ARG A 212 -5.27 11.38 -13.09
CA ARG A 212 -6.63 11.44 -12.55
C ARG A 212 -6.67 11.82 -11.07
N ALA A 213 -5.77 11.29 -10.25
CA ALA A 213 -5.67 11.68 -8.84
C ALA A 213 -5.40 13.19 -8.69
N LYS A 214 -4.47 13.74 -9.48
CA LYS A 214 -4.17 15.18 -9.50
C LYS A 214 -5.37 16.04 -9.90
N GLU A 215 -6.17 15.59 -10.87
CA GLU A 215 -7.40 16.29 -11.27
C GLU A 215 -8.44 16.32 -10.16
N LEU A 216 -8.60 15.22 -9.43
CA LEU A 216 -9.56 15.11 -8.32
C LEU A 216 -9.11 15.94 -7.11
N SER A 217 -7.80 16.00 -6.82
CA SER A 217 -7.24 16.78 -5.72
C SER A 217 -7.34 18.30 -5.91
N ARG A 218 -7.60 18.77 -7.14
CA ARG A 218 -7.76 20.20 -7.47
C ARG A 218 -9.22 20.70 -7.40
N LYS A 219 -10.18 19.80 -7.18
CA LYS A 219 -11.60 20.13 -7.01
C LYS A 219 -11.92 20.35 -5.54
#